data_AF-A0A1H8NM61-F1
#
_entry.id   AF-A0A1H8NM61-F1
#
_cell.length_a   1.000
_cell.length_b   1.000
_cell.length_c   1.000
_cell.angle_alpha   90.00
_cell.angle_beta   90.00
_cell.angle_gamma   90.00
#
_symmetry.space_group_name_H-M   'P 1'
#
loop_
_entity.id
_entity.type
_entity.pdbx_description
1 polymer ?
#
loop_
_entity_poly.entity_id
_entity_poly.type
_entity_poly.pdbx_seq_one_letter_code
_entity_poly.pdbx_strand_id
1 'polypeptide(L)'
;MVVSGLTPLVILILGILINRTLERNKVALSKEQEWQNWWAKKLLGISHDFNVAVSECLANIFALGQIAHEKLPGWEVEHEQKEISLRDKIRLIQFLDWEMQNYLQFAPTKGKEVKAKQEELIRLVASLLRTRQSNFEEIKSVQFEFNELLRLAHAEILQISPNKALQRTSR
;
A
#
# COMPACT_ATOMS: atom_id res chain seq x y z
N MET A 1 -16.69 -50.70 42.82
CA MET A 1 -16.31 -50.70 41.39
C MET A 1 -17.47 -50.16 40.55
N VAL A 2 -17.77 -48.85 40.60
CA VAL A 2 -18.79 -48.24 39.72
C VAL A 2 -18.32 -46.83 39.36
N VAL A 3 -17.24 -46.73 38.58
CA VAL A 3 -16.78 -45.45 37.99
C VAL A 3 -16.54 -45.61 36.47
N SER A 4 -16.85 -46.77 35.88
CA SER A 4 -16.34 -47.14 34.55
C SER A 4 -17.31 -46.91 33.37
N GLY A 5 -18.62 -46.82 33.60
CA GLY A 5 -19.62 -46.77 32.51
C GLY A 5 -19.92 -45.37 31.95
N LEU A 6 -19.88 -44.33 32.78
CA LEU A 6 -20.23 -42.95 32.40
C LEU A 6 -19.05 -42.18 31.80
N THR A 7 -17.83 -42.54 32.17
CA THR A 7 -16.60 -41.85 31.76
C THR A 7 -16.40 -41.83 30.23
N PRO A 8 -16.62 -42.93 29.47
CA PRO A 8 -16.54 -42.89 28.00
C PRO A 8 -17.58 -41.95 27.37
N LEU A 9 -18.77 -41.86 27.98
CA LEU A 9 -19.87 -41.01 27.52
C LEU A 9 -19.56 -39.52 27.75
N VAL A 10 -19.00 -39.18 28.91
CA VAL A 10 -18.53 -37.82 29.20
C VAL A 10 -17.38 -37.42 28.29
N ILE A 11 -16.41 -38.31 28.04
CA ILE A 11 -15.30 -38.07 27.10
C ILE A 11 -15.84 -37.85 25.68
N LEU A 12 -16.82 -38.64 25.23
CA LEU A 12 -17.44 -38.48 23.92
C LEU A 12 -18.14 -37.11 23.79
N ILE A 13 -18.94 -36.73 24.79
CA ILE A 13 -19.64 -35.44 24.80
C ILE A 13 -18.64 -34.28 24.78
N LEU A 14 -17.60 -34.32 25.62
CA LEU A 14 -16.53 -33.32 25.63
C LEU A 14 -15.79 -33.27 24.28
N GLY A 15 -15.47 -34.42 23.69
CA GLY A 15 -14.83 -34.51 22.38
C GLY A 15 -15.66 -33.86 21.28
N ILE A 16 -16.98 -34.10 21.25
CA ILE A 16 -17.89 -33.46 20.29
C ILE A 16 -17.94 -31.94 20.49
N LEU A 17 -18.01 -31.47 21.74
CA LEU A 17 -18.04 -30.04 22.05
C LEU A 17 -16.74 -29.34 21.65
N ILE A 18 -15.59 -29.97 21.93
CA ILE A 18 -14.27 -29.49 21.53
C ILE A 18 -14.18 -29.44 20.00
N ASN A 19 -14.58 -30.49 19.29
CA ASN A 19 -14.51 -30.52 17.83
C ASN A 19 -15.38 -29.45 17.18
N ARG A 20 -16.62 -29.27 17.66
CA ARG A 20 -17.50 -28.18 17.17
C ARG A 20 -16.91 -26.80 17.41
N THR A 21 -16.26 -26.60 18.56
CA THR A 21 -15.61 -25.33 18.88
C THR A 21 -14.40 -25.09 17.97
N LEU A 22 -13.58 -26.13 17.73
CA LEU A 22 -12.46 -26.07 16.80
C LEU A 22 -12.90 -25.76 15.36
N GLU A 23 -13.97 -26.39 14.88
CA GLU A 23 -14.53 -26.11 13.55
C GLU A 23 -15.01 -24.66 13.43
N ARG A 24 -15.74 -24.16 14.44
CA ARG A 24 -16.17 -22.75 14.47
C ARG A 24 -14.99 -21.80 14.46
N ASN A 25 -13.97 -22.07 15.26
CA ASN A 25 -12.75 -21.25 15.32
C ASN A 25 -11.98 -21.29 14.00
N LYS A 26 -11.88 -22.45 13.35
CA LYS A 26 -11.26 -22.58 12.02
C LYS A 26 -12.00 -21.75 10.96
N VAL A 27 -13.33 -21.81 10.94
CA VAL A 27 -14.15 -21.02 10.01
C VAL A 27 -13.98 -19.53 10.26
N ALA A 28 -13.99 -19.09 11.53
CA ALA A 28 -13.76 -17.69 11.88
C ALA A 28 -12.36 -17.22 11.45
N LEU A 29 -11.33 -18.01 11.73
CA LEU A 29 -9.96 -17.72 11.34
C LEU A 29 -9.80 -17.65 9.81
N SER A 30 -10.46 -18.53 9.07
CA SER A 30 -10.45 -18.51 7.60
C SER A 30 -11.02 -17.21 7.05
N LYS A 31 -12.15 -16.74 7.60
CA LYS A 31 -12.78 -15.48 7.18
C LYS A 31 -11.91 -14.27 7.52
N GLU A 32 -11.28 -14.28 8.69
CA GLU A 32 -10.35 -13.22 9.09
C GLU A 32 -9.14 -13.17 8.13
N GLN A 33 -8.59 -14.32 7.77
CA GLN A 33 -7.50 -14.41 6.80
C GLN A 33 -7.91 -13.90 5.41
N GLU A 34 -9.14 -14.18 4.96
CA GLU A 34 -9.67 -13.65 3.70
C GLU A 34 -9.71 -12.12 3.70
N TRP A 35 -10.16 -11.51 4.80
CA TRP A 35 -10.17 -10.05 4.95
C TRP A 35 -8.76 -9.46 4.94
N GLN A 36 -7.83 -10.06 5.68
CA GLN A 36 -6.43 -9.63 5.69
C GLN A 36 -5.80 -9.69 4.30
N ASN A 37 -6.03 -10.79 3.57
CA ASN A 37 -5.58 -10.93 2.19
C ASN A 37 -6.19 -9.86 1.28
N TRP A 38 -7.48 -9.56 1.45
CA TRP A 38 -8.16 -8.54 0.67
C TRP A 38 -7.62 -7.13 0.96
N TRP A 39 -7.46 -6.75 2.23
CA TRP A 39 -6.88 -5.46 2.62
C TRP A 39 -5.45 -5.30 2.14
N ALA A 40 -4.61 -6.33 2.31
CA ALA A 40 -3.22 -6.30 1.84
C ALA A 40 -3.14 -6.13 0.32
N LYS A 41 -3.97 -6.87 -0.43
CA LYS A 41 -4.06 -6.74 -1.89
C LYS A 41 -4.54 -5.35 -2.32
N LYS A 42 -5.53 -4.79 -1.62
CA LYS A 42 -6.03 -3.44 -1.89
C LYS A 42 -4.98 -2.37 -1.63
N LEU A 43 -4.30 -2.44 -0.49
CA LEU A 43 -3.19 -1.55 -0.17
C LEU A 43 -2.12 -1.59 -1.27
N LEU A 44 -1.70 -2.78 -1.69
CA LEU A 44 -0.69 -2.94 -2.74
C LEU A 44 -1.14 -2.32 -4.08
N GLY A 45 -2.40 -2.53 -4.47
CA GLY A 45 -2.96 -1.96 -5.69
C GLY A 45 -2.99 -0.43 -5.67
N ILE A 46 -3.51 0.15 -4.59
CA ILE A 46 -3.59 1.62 -4.42
C ILE A 46 -2.20 2.24 -4.43
N SER A 47 -1.23 1.61 -3.77
CA SER A 47 0.14 2.11 -3.75
C SER A 47 0.85 1.97 -5.09
N HIS A 48 0.54 0.94 -5.88
CA HIS A 48 1.01 0.85 -7.26
C HIS A 48 0.48 2.04 -8.08
N ASP A 49 -0.84 2.27 -8.04
CA ASP A 49 -1.47 3.38 -8.77
C ASP A 49 -0.92 4.74 -8.30
N PHE A 50 -0.63 4.88 -7.01
CA PHE A 50 -0.03 6.09 -6.44
C PHE A 50 1.37 6.32 -7.00
N ASN A 51 2.20 5.29 -7.05
CA ASN A 51 3.54 5.37 -7.64
C ASN A 51 3.48 5.74 -9.13
N VAL A 52 2.57 5.13 -9.88
CA VAL A 52 2.36 5.44 -11.31
C VAL A 52 1.95 6.90 -11.47
N ALA A 53 0.97 7.39 -10.69
CA ALA A 53 0.52 8.77 -10.76
C ALA A 53 1.63 9.78 -10.40
N VAL A 54 2.48 9.47 -9.41
CA VAL A 54 3.67 10.28 -9.09
C VAL A 54 4.63 10.30 -10.28
N SER A 55 4.99 9.14 -10.84
CA SER A 55 5.91 9.08 -11.99
C SER A 55 5.37 9.83 -13.22
N GLU A 56 4.08 9.71 -13.53
CA GLU A 56 3.44 10.46 -14.62
C GLU A 56 3.40 11.96 -14.33
N CYS A 57 3.20 12.38 -13.08
CA CYS A 57 3.29 13.77 -12.66
C CYS A 57 4.68 14.34 -12.94
N LEU A 58 5.74 13.62 -12.54
CA LEU A 58 7.13 14.02 -12.81
C LEU A 58 7.42 14.11 -14.30
N ALA A 59 6.99 13.12 -15.08
CA ALA A 59 7.16 13.09 -16.53
C ALA A 59 6.46 14.28 -17.20
N ASN A 60 5.24 14.61 -16.78
CA ASN A 60 4.51 15.78 -17.29
C ASN A 60 5.21 17.10 -16.93
N ILE A 61 5.77 17.23 -15.72
CA ILE A 61 6.54 18.43 -15.34
C ILE A 61 7.77 18.59 -16.22
N PHE A 62 8.51 17.51 -16.47
CA PHE A 62 9.67 17.53 -17.33
C PHE A 62 9.29 17.89 -18.78
N ALA A 63 8.26 17.25 -19.32
CA ALA A 63 7.76 17.51 -20.68
C ALA A 63 7.31 18.98 -20.86
N LEU A 64 6.60 19.56 -19.88
CA LEU A 64 6.23 20.98 -19.91
C LEU A 64 7.45 21.90 -20.03
N GLY A 65 8.54 21.57 -19.31
CA GLY A 65 9.79 22.30 -19.42
C GLY A 65 10.42 22.22 -20.82
N GLN A 66 10.37 21.04 -21.45
CA GLN A 66 10.88 20.85 -22.83
C GLN A 66 10.03 21.58 -23.86
N ILE A 67 8.70 21.43 -23.81
CA ILE A 67 7.76 22.07 -24.75
C ILE A 67 7.92 23.60 -24.69
N ALA A 68 8.02 24.16 -23.48
CA ALA A 68 8.21 25.60 -23.29
C ALA A 68 9.57 26.11 -23.81
N HIS A 69 10.58 25.23 -23.87
CA HIS A 69 11.90 25.56 -24.41
C HIS A 69 11.94 25.45 -25.94
N GLU A 70 11.41 24.38 -26.51
CA GLU A 70 11.50 24.06 -27.94
C GLU A 70 10.54 24.89 -28.81
N LYS A 71 9.31 25.13 -28.34
CA LYS A 71 8.27 25.91 -29.03
C LYS A 71 8.05 25.51 -30.50
N LEU A 72 7.98 24.20 -30.76
CA LEU A 72 7.68 23.66 -32.09
C LEU A 72 6.25 24.07 -32.55
N PRO A 73 5.94 24.04 -33.86
CA PRO A 73 4.60 24.36 -34.34
C PRO A 73 3.50 23.55 -33.61
N GLY A 74 2.54 24.25 -32.99
CA GLY A 74 1.47 23.63 -32.19
C GLY A 74 1.79 23.43 -30.70
N TRP A 75 2.94 23.91 -30.22
CA TRP A 75 3.38 23.73 -28.83
C TRP A 75 2.38 24.28 -27.80
N GLU A 76 1.61 25.34 -28.10
CA GLU A 76 0.63 25.90 -27.16
C GLU A 76 -0.46 24.88 -26.82
N VAL A 77 -0.95 24.15 -27.82
CA VAL A 77 -1.99 23.13 -27.66
C VAL A 77 -1.43 21.94 -26.88
N GLU A 78 -0.22 21.50 -27.22
CA GLU A 78 0.45 20.40 -26.50
C GLU A 78 0.71 20.78 -25.03
N HIS A 79 1.17 22.00 -24.79
CA HIS A 79 1.42 22.54 -23.45
C HIS A 79 0.13 22.55 -22.62
N GLU A 80 -0.98 23.06 -23.17
CA GLU A 80 -2.28 23.08 -22.48
C GLU A 80 -2.76 21.65 -22.14
N GLN A 81 -2.64 20.70 -23.07
CA GLN A 81 -2.99 19.31 -22.83
C GLN A 81 -2.14 18.69 -21.71
N LYS A 82 -0.85 19.00 -21.65
CA LYS A 82 0.04 18.55 -20.58
C LYS A 82 -0.28 19.18 -19.23
N GLU A 83 -0.69 20.45 -19.20
CA GLU A 83 -1.16 21.07 -17.94
C GLU A 83 -2.45 20.46 -17.42
N ILE A 84 -3.40 20.11 -18.31
CA ILE A 84 -4.61 19.37 -17.93
C ILE A 84 -4.22 18.01 -17.35
N SER A 85 -3.40 17.24 -18.07
CA SER A 85 -2.93 15.93 -17.61
C SER A 85 -2.24 16.02 -16.25
N LEU A 86 -1.39 17.03 -16.03
CA LEU A 86 -0.71 17.27 -14.76
C LEU A 86 -1.71 17.51 -13.62
N ARG A 87 -2.72 18.36 -13.83
CA ARG A 87 -3.77 18.61 -12.83
C ARG A 87 -4.54 17.35 -12.47
N ASP A 88 -4.84 16.51 -13.46
CA ASP A 88 -5.56 15.26 -13.22
C ASP A 88 -4.72 14.26 -12.43
N LYS A 89 -3.41 14.17 -12.69
CA LYS A 89 -2.51 13.34 -11.88
C LYS A 89 -2.38 13.83 -10.45
N ILE A 90 -2.34 15.14 -10.22
CA ILE A 90 -2.33 15.71 -8.86
C ILE A 90 -3.61 15.32 -8.09
N ARG A 91 -4.79 15.43 -8.73
CA ARG A 91 -6.05 15.01 -8.12
C ARG A 91 -6.08 13.52 -7.83
N LEU A 92 -5.55 12.70 -8.74
CA LEU A 92 -5.44 11.27 -8.55
C LEU A 92 -4.52 10.93 -7.36
N ILE A 93 -3.37 11.59 -7.23
CA ILE A 93 -2.46 11.44 -6.07
C ILE A 93 -3.20 11.75 -4.77
N GLN A 94 -3.99 12.84 -4.73
CA GLN A 94 -4.78 13.21 -3.54
C GLN A 94 -5.86 12.18 -3.21
N PHE A 95 -6.55 11.65 -4.22
CA PHE A 95 -7.55 10.60 -4.04
C PHE A 95 -6.91 9.32 -3.49
N LEU A 96 -5.80 8.86 -4.10
CA LEU A 96 -5.07 7.67 -3.69
C LEU A 96 -4.43 7.84 -2.31
N ASP A 97 -4.03 9.05 -1.94
CA ASP A 97 -3.58 9.35 -0.58
C ASP A 97 -4.65 9.08 0.46
N TRP A 98 -5.84 9.63 0.24
CA TRP A 98 -6.98 9.36 1.10
C TRP A 98 -7.35 7.87 1.12
N GLU A 99 -7.37 7.22 -0.06
CA GLU A 99 -7.73 5.81 -0.15
C GLU A 99 -6.74 4.91 0.59
N MET A 100 -5.43 5.18 0.49
CA MET A 100 -4.38 4.41 1.15
C MET A 100 -4.52 4.44 2.68
N GLN A 101 -4.89 5.60 3.25
CA GLN A 101 -5.10 5.75 4.69
C GLN A 101 -6.19 4.82 5.24
N ASN A 102 -7.20 4.48 4.43
CA ASN A 102 -8.25 3.52 4.83
C ASN A 102 -7.73 2.09 5.03
N TYR A 103 -6.57 1.75 4.47
CA TYR A 103 -5.99 0.41 4.60
C TYR A 103 -4.76 0.39 5.52
N LEU A 104 -4.02 1.50 5.62
CA LEU A 104 -2.87 1.60 6.52
C LEU A 104 -3.24 1.44 8.00
N GLN A 105 -4.51 1.68 8.38
CA GLN A 105 -4.99 1.43 9.73
C GLN A 105 -4.88 -0.05 10.16
N PHE A 106 -4.83 -0.98 9.21
CA PHE A 106 -4.66 -2.42 9.47
C PHE A 106 -3.18 -2.82 9.64
N ALA A 107 -2.24 -1.88 9.49
CA ALA A 107 -0.82 -2.02 9.79
C ALA A 107 -0.43 -1.05 10.94
N PRO A 108 -0.77 -1.34 12.20
CA PRO A 108 -0.66 -0.36 13.29
C PRO A 108 0.78 0.12 13.57
N THR A 109 1.78 -0.72 13.27
CA THR A 109 3.20 -0.40 13.47
C THR A 109 3.76 0.33 12.26
N LYS A 110 3.68 -0.28 11.07
CA LYS A 110 4.34 0.20 9.86
C LYS A 110 3.50 1.19 9.06
N GLY A 111 2.18 1.19 9.22
CA GLY A 111 1.28 2.11 8.53
C GLY A 111 1.58 3.59 8.83
N LYS A 112 2.04 3.91 10.05
CA LYS A 112 2.47 5.26 10.41
C LYS A 112 3.73 5.69 9.67
N GLU A 113 4.71 4.78 9.54
CA GLU A 113 5.95 5.03 8.80
C GLU A 113 5.66 5.23 7.30
N VAL A 114 4.78 4.39 6.72
CA VAL A 114 4.34 4.55 5.33
C VAL A 114 3.68 5.92 5.12
N LYS A 115 2.73 6.30 5.99
CA LYS A 115 2.05 7.60 5.90
C LYS A 115 3.04 8.77 5.97
N ALA A 116 4.04 8.71 6.85
CA ALA A 116 5.06 9.76 6.93
C ALA A 116 5.85 9.91 5.63
N LYS A 117 6.27 8.80 5.01
CA LYS A 117 6.98 8.83 3.71
C LYS A 117 6.09 9.23 2.54
N GLN A 118 4.82 8.83 2.57
CA GLN A 118 3.82 9.29 1.60
C GLN A 118 3.64 10.81 1.65
N GLU A 119 3.47 11.38 2.85
CA GLU A 119 3.38 12.83 3.03
C GLU A 119 4.64 13.56 2.59
N GLU A 120 5.82 13.00 2.85
CA GLU A 120 7.10 13.51 2.36
C GLU A 120 7.13 13.54 0.83
N LEU A 121 6.74 12.45 0.16
CA LEU A 121 6.68 12.38 -1.30
C LEU A 121 5.73 13.41 -1.89
N ILE A 122 4.53 13.57 -1.30
CA ILE A 122 3.54 14.56 -1.72
C ILE A 122 4.11 15.98 -1.57
N ARG A 123 4.82 16.27 -0.46
CA ARG A 123 5.47 17.57 -0.24
C ARG A 123 6.55 17.84 -1.29
N LEU A 124 7.37 16.85 -1.64
CA LEU A 124 8.39 16.99 -2.68
C LEU A 124 7.77 17.24 -4.05
N VAL A 125 6.70 16.52 -4.42
CA VAL A 125 5.95 16.77 -5.66
C VAL A 125 5.34 18.17 -5.66
N ALA A 126 4.74 18.61 -4.56
CA ALA A 126 4.18 19.95 -4.43
C ALA A 126 5.27 21.05 -4.53
N SER A 127 6.44 20.81 -3.95
CA SER A 127 7.61 21.68 -4.07
C SER A 127 8.05 21.81 -5.52
N LEU A 128 8.23 20.68 -6.21
CA LEU A 128 8.60 20.63 -7.63
C LEU A 128 7.60 21.38 -8.52
N LEU A 129 6.29 21.29 -8.23
CA LEU A 129 5.27 22.03 -8.96
C LEU A 129 5.41 23.56 -8.80
N ARG A 130 5.77 24.01 -7.59
CA ARG A 130 5.92 25.44 -7.27
C ARG A 130 7.20 26.04 -7.82
N THR A 131 8.32 25.36 -7.59
CA THR A 131 9.65 25.90 -7.92
C THR A 131 10.07 25.55 -9.33
N ARG A 132 9.46 24.52 -9.94
CA ARG A 132 9.92 23.86 -11.18
C ARG A 132 11.39 23.42 -11.10
N GLN A 133 11.92 23.33 -9.87
CA GLN A 133 13.29 23.02 -9.54
C GLN A 133 13.24 22.09 -8.33
N SER A 134 13.43 20.80 -8.55
CA SER A 134 13.55 19.84 -7.47
C SER A 134 14.45 18.70 -7.90
N ASN A 135 15.05 18.06 -6.91
CA ASN A 135 15.96 16.96 -7.14
C ASN A 135 15.12 15.71 -7.43
N PHE A 136 14.98 15.35 -8.71
CA PHE A 136 14.29 14.12 -9.12
C PHE A 136 14.86 12.87 -8.42
N GLU A 137 16.15 12.88 -8.08
CA GLU A 137 16.79 11.78 -7.34
C GLU A 137 16.32 11.71 -5.88
N GLU A 138 16.01 12.85 -5.25
CA GLU A 138 15.41 12.87 -3.91
C GLU A 138 14.01 12.26 -3.93
N ILE A 139 13.20 12.64 -4.93
CA ILE A 139 11.84 12.07 -5.10
C ILE A 139 11.92 10.55 -5.32
N LYS A 140 12.83 10.08 -6.18
CA LYS A 140 13.05 8.64 -6.38
C LYS A 140 13.48 7.94 -5.09
N SER A 141 14.43 8.53 -4.34
CA SER A 141 14.91 7.96 -3.08
C SER A 141 13.76 7.79 -2.08
N VAL A 142 12.95 8.83 -1.89
CA VAL A 142 11.78 8.77 -1.00
C VAL A 142 10.75 7.77 -1.51
N GLN A 143 10.56 7.65 -2.83
CA GLN A 143 9.66 6.66 -3.43
C GLN A 143 10.14 5.21 -3.16
N PHE A 144 11.46 4.95 -3.19
CA PHE A 144 12.02 3.66 -2.81
C PHE A 144 11.80 3.34 -1.34
N GLU A 145 12.08 4.29 -0.45
CA GLU A 145 11.86 4.13 1.00
C GLU A 145 10.37 3.90 1.33
N PHE A 146 9.48 4.63 0.67
CA PHE A 146 8.04 4.43 0.74
C PHE A 146 7.67 2.99 0.36
N ASN A 147 8.20 2.46 -0.74
CA ASN A 147 7.91 1.10 -1.20
C ASN A 147 8.43 0.02 -0.26
N GLU A 148 9.60 0.22 0.36
CA GLU A 148 10.12 -0.71 1.36
C GLU A 148 9.25 -0.74 2.62
N LEU A 149 8.84 0.42 3.12
CA LEU A 149 7.92 0.51 4.26
C LEU A 149 6.56 -0.08 3.93
N LEU A 150 6.07 0.14 2.71
CA LEU A 150 4.81 -0.41 2.24
C LEU A 150 4.86 -1.94 2.21
N ARG A 151 5.96 -2.52 1.77
CA ARG A 151 6.17 -3.97 1.78
C ARG A 151 6.11 -4.53 3.20
N LEU A 152 6.66 -3.80 4.18
CA LEU A 152 6.56 -4.16 5.59
C LEU A 152 5.14 -4.02 6.14
N ALA A 153 4.42 -2.95 5.80
CA ALA A 153 3.02 -2.76 6.17
C ALA A 153 2.11 -3.84 5.56
N HIS A 154 2.34 -4.21 4.30
CA HIS A 154 1.66 -5.32 3.64
C HIS A 154 1.92 -6.65 4.37
N ALA A 155 3.16 -6.92 4.77
CA ALA A 155 3.49 -8.11 5.55
C ALA A 155 2.83 -8.09 6.94
N GLU A 156 2.75 -6.92 7.59
CA GLU A 156 2.06 -6.73 8.86
C GLU A 156 0.56 -7.05 8.76
N ILE A 157 -0.13 -6.55 7.73
CA ILE A 157 -1.56 -6.85 7.49
C ILE A 157 -1.78 -8.35 7.31
N LEU A 158 -0.88 -9.03 6.60
CA LEU A 158 -0.93 -10.48 6.39
C LEU A 158 -0.48 -11.30 7.61
N GLN A 159 -0.05 -10.64 8.68
CA GLN A 159 0.55 -11.28 9.87
C GLN A 159 1.74 -12.18 9.55
N ILE A 160 2.51 -11.84 8.49
CA ILE A 160 3.70 -12.56 8.08
C ILE A 160 4.92 -11.89 8.71
N SER A 161 5.72 -12.63 9.48
CA SER A 161 6.99 -12.11 10.00
C SER A 161 7.92 -11.71 8.84
N PRO A 162 8.53 -10.50 8.85
CA PRO A 162 9.38 -10.00 7.76
C PRO A 162 10.59 -10.87 7.38
N ASN A 163 10.91 -11.90 8.17
CA ASN A 163 12.20 -12.61 8.16
C ASN A 163 12.30 -13.87 7.28
N LYS A 164 11.30 -14.22 6.46
CA LYS A 164 11.47 -15.29 5.45
C LYS A 164 11.71 -14.81 4.01
N ALA A 165 11.41 -13.54 3.70
CA ALA A 165 11.59 -12.99 2.36
C ALA A 165 12.93 -12.23 2.18
N LEU A 166 13.56 -11.77 3.26
CA LEU A 166 14.67 -10.81 3.21
C LEU A 166 16.09 -11.40 3.29
N GLN A 167 16.25 -12.69 3.63
CA GLN A 167 17.59 -13.29 3.73
C GLN A 167 18.23 -13.67 2.38
N ARG A 168 17.57 -13.42 1.24
CA ARG A 168 18.06 -13.83 -0.09
C ARG A 168 18.58 -12.71 -1.00
N THR A 169 18.47 -11.45 -0.62
CA THR A 169 18.89 -10.31 -1.48
C THR A 169 20.00 -9.45 -0.89
N SER A 170 20.74 -9.97 0.09
CA SER A 170 21.96 -9.35 0.63
C SER A 170 23.12 -10.33 0.49
N ARG A 171 23.56 -10.55 -0.75
CA ARG A 171 24.89 -11.05 -1.11
C ARG A 171 25.35 -10.38 -2.38
#